data_AF-A0A9P7T498-F1
#
_entry.id   AF-A0A9P7T498-F1
#
_cell.length_a   1.000
_cell.length_b   1.000
_cell.length_c   1.000
_cell.angle_alpha   90.00
_cell.angle_beta   90.00
_cell.angle_gamma   90.00
#
_symmetry.space_group_name_H-M   'P 1'
#
loop_
_entity.id
_entity.type
_entity.pdbx_description
1 polymer ?
#
loop_
_entity_poly.entity_id
_entity_poly.type
_entity_poly.pdbx_seq_one_letter_code
_entity_poly.pdbx_strand_id
1 'polypeptide(L)'
;MEIHSEASMFSEIDGHHAFKHTVLVIRGKENEFFWATTQLRLNKTSTIDLEKLDKIPINLDLVRPLYLDRMLRAPTPIPQDSYAKETTLLFYDEDPTEEPLSELVLREVEAYELLRKHPHPNVVEYRGCIVVDGRISGICLAKYKETLEERMEAGTPFDKDRCLEGIERGIRHLHSLNIVHNDISPYNVMLDETDRPVIIDFDSWKQNGQKLGTKMGSRGWSIEGAEYARFENDFYSLSKIRDFLYSRTP
;
A
#
# COMPACT_ATOMS: atom_id res chain seq x y z
N MET A 1 -0.53 -26.00 9.25
CA MET A 1 -1.06 -24.76 8.66
C MET A 1 -0.83 -23.65 9.65
N GLU A 2 -0.61 -22.43 9.18
CA GLU A 2 -0.44 -21.24 10.03
C GLU A 2 -1.23 -20.06 9.45
N ILE A 3 -1.63 -19.11 10.28
CA ILE A 3 -2.20 -17.85 9.79
C ILE A 3 -1.05 -17.05 9.19
N HIS A 4 -1.15 -16.78 7.90
CA HIS A 4 -0.20 -15.95 7.16
C HIS A 4 -0.53 -14.46 7.31
N SER A 5 -1.80 -14.09 7.18
CA SER A 5 -2.30 -12.72 7.40
C SER A 5 -3.77 -12.72 7.80
N GLU A 6 -4.21 -11.67 8.49
CA GLU A 6 -5.60 -11.49 8.91
C GLU A 6 -6.07 -10.04 8.79
N ALA A 7 -7.36 -9.84 8.54
CA ALA A 7 -7.98 -8.51 8.52
C ALA A 7 -9.41 -8.55 9.09
N SER A 8 -9.76 -7.58 9.92
CA SER A 8 -11.13 -7.39 10.40
C SER A 8 -11.94 -6.58 9.38
N MET A 9 -13.06 -7.14 8.94
CA MET A 9 -14.00 -6.50 8.03
C MET A 9 -15.13 -5.86 8.83
N PHE A 10 -15.50 -4.64 8.45
CA PHE A 10 -16.56 -3.86 9.08
C PHE A 10 -17.64 -3.50 8.05
N SER A 11 -18.88 -3.35 8.51
CA SER A 11 -19.98 -2.83 7.73
C SER A 11 -20.58 -1.61 8.41
N GLU A 12 -21.03 -0.64 7.62
CA GLU A 12 -21.76 0.50 8.13
C GLU A 12 -23.23 0.14 8.34
N ILE A 13 -23.72 0.32 9.57
CA ILE A 13 -25.11 0.12 9.97
C ILE A 13 -25.51 1.38 10.76
N ASP A 14 -26.48 2.13 10.24
CA ASP A 14 -27.00 3.36 10.85
C ASP A 14 -25.91 4.39 11.22
N GLY A 15 -24.89 4.56 10.36
CA GLY A 15 -23.76 5.47 10.59
C GLY A 15 -22.70 4.96 11.57
N HIS A 16 -22.85 3.75 12.10
CA HIS A 16 -21.88 3.09 12.97
C HIS A 16 -21.20 1.91 12.26
N HIS A 17 -19.89 1.76 12.48
CA HIS A 17 -19.13 0.64 11.92
C HIS A 17 -19.26 -0.56 12.87
N ALA A 18 -20.00 -1.57 12.45
CA ALA A 18 -20.12 -2.84 13.16
C ALA A 18 -19.10 -3.83 12.59
N PHE A 19 -18.43 -4.58 13.48
CA PHE A 19 -17.60 -5.70 13.06
C PHE A 19 -18.47 -6.75 12.35
N LYS A 20 -18.02 -7.21 11.18
CA LYS A 20 -18.75 -8.17 10.34
C LYS A 20 -18.14 -9.56 10.42
N HIS A 21 -16.84 -9.68 10.17
CA HIS A 21 -16.08 -10.93 10.24
C HIS A 21 -14.58 -10.64 10.14
N THR A 22 -13.74 -11.64 10.40
CA THR A 22 -12.30 -11.61 10.12
C THR A 22 -12.00 -12.47 8.90
N VAL A 23 -11.24 -11.93 7.96
CA VAL A 23 -10.66 -12.65 6.83
C VAL A 23 -9.30 -13.20 7.24
N LEU A 24 -9.01 -14.43 6.85
CA LEU A 24 -7.76 -15.15 7.12
C LEU A 24 -7.16 -15.65 5.82
N VAL A 25 -5.87 -15.42 5.66
CA VAL A 25 -5.04 -16.15 4.71
C VAL A 25 -4.23 -17.16 5.50
N ILE A 26 -4.36 -18.43 5.14
CA ILE A 26 -3.76 -19.56 5.84
C ILE A 26 -2.70 -20.17 4.92
N ARG A 27 -1.47 -20.33 5.42
CA ARG A 27 -0.41 -21.02 4.71
C ARG A 27 -0.45 -22.52 5.03
N GLY A 28 -0.57 -23.32 3.99
CA GLY A 28 -0.58 -24.78 4.01
C GLY A 28 0.82 -25.39 3.99
N LYS A 29 0.88 -26.66 3.57
CA LYS A 29 2.14 -27.31 3.21
C LYS A 29 2.55 -26.85 1.81
N GLU A 30 3.82 -27.00 1.45
CA GLU A 30 4.31 -26.73 0.08
C GLU A 30 3.99 -25.32 -0.46
N ASN A 31 3.85 -24.33 0.43
CA ASN A 31 3.56 -22.94 0.10
C ASN A 31 2.18 -22.70 -0.56
N GLU A 32 1.23 -23.60 -0.33
CA GLU A 32 -0.18 -23.40 -0.66
C GLU A 32 -0.79 -22.31 0.24
N PHE A 33 -1.70 -21.50 -0.30
CA PHE A 33 -2.45 -20.50 0.45
C PHE A 33 -3.94 -20.77 0.36
N PHE A 34 -4.64 -20.57 1.48
CA PHE A 34 -6.08 -20.72 1.58
C PHE A 34 -6.70 -19.44 2.13
N TRP A 35 -7.83 -19.05 1.58
CA TRP A 35 -8.67 -17.98 2.08
C TRP A 35 -9.77 -18.57 2.97
N ALA A 36 -10.05 -17.94 4.10
CA ALA A 36 -11.12 -18.33 5.00
C ALA A 36 -11.70 -17.11 5.72
N THR A 37 -12.91 -17.25 6.25
CA THR A 37 -13.50 -16.24 7.15
C THR A 37 -13.89 -16.84 8.49
N THR A 38 -13.92 -15.99 9.51
CA THR A 38 -14.42 -16.35 10.84
C THR A 38 -15.19 -15.20 11.46
N GLN A 39 -16.18 -15.52 12.29
CA GLN A 39 -16.93 -14.52 13.07
C GLN A 39 -16.15 -14.08 14.33
N LEU A 40 -15.00 -14.69 14.61
CA LEU A 40 -14.16 -14.32 15.73
C LEU A 40 -13.36 -13.05 15.40
N ARG A 41 -13.37 -12.10 16.34
CA ARG A 41 -12.42 -11.00 16.34
C ARG A 41 -11.12 -11.49 16.97
N LEU A 42 -10.12 -11.76 16.15
CA LEU A 42 -8.85 -12.30 16.62
C LEU A 42 -8.03 -11.23 17.35
N ASN A 43 -7.30 -11.68 18.36
CA ASN A 43 -6.29 -10.93 19.09
C ASN A 43 -5.13 -11.89 19.45
N LYS A 44 -4.04 -11.38 20.03
CA LYS A 44 -2.84 -12.19 20.36
C LYS A 44 -3.10 -13.45 21.22
N THR A 45 -4.24 -13.55 21.89
CA THR A 45 -4.61 -14.68 22.76
C THR A 45 -5.69 -15.58 22.16
N SER A 46 -6.21 -15.24 20.98
CA SER A 46 -7.27 -15.99 20.32
C SER A 46 -6.72 -17.31 19.78
N THR A 47 -7.35 -18.41 20.17
CA THR A 47 -7.05 -19.75 19.63
C THR A 47 -8.13 -20.13 18.62
N ILE A 48 -7.72 -20.39 17.38
CA ILE A 48 -8.61 -20.83 16.31
C ILE A 48 -8.13 -22.16 15.74
N ASP A 49 -9.07 -23.07 15.51
CA ASP A 49 -8.79 -24.37 14.91
C ASP A 49 -8.86 -24.24 13.39
N LEU A 50 -7.70 -24.03 12.75
CA LEU A 50 -7.60 -23.78 11.31
C LEU A 50 -8.10 -24.95 10.46
N GLU A 51 -8.07 -26.18 10.99
CA GLU A 51 -8.53 -27.37 10.27
C GLU A 51 -10.06 -27.36 10.08
N LYS A 52 -10.79 -26.76 11.04
CA LYS A 52 -12.26 -26.69 11.03
C LYS A 52 -12.84 -25.54 10.19
N LEU A 53 -12.01 -24.63 9.71
CA LEU A 53 -12.48 -23.54 8.86
C LEU A 53 -12.82 -24.04 7.46
N ASP A 54 -13.90 -23.52 6.90
CA ASP A 54 -14.17 -23.61 5.46
C ASP A 54 -13.10 -22.80 4.73
N LYS A 55 -12.26 -23.50 3.97
CA LYS A 55 -11.07 -22.97 3.31
C LYS A 55 -11.27 -23.03 1.80
N ILE A 56 -11.01 -21.91 1.14
CA ILE A 56 -10.99 -21.80 -0.33
C ILE A 56 -9.52 -21.74 -0.75
N PRO A 57 -9.03 -22.64 -1.63
CA PRO A 57 -7.67 -22.55 -2.12
C PRO A 57 -7.47 -21.27 -2.94
N ILE A 58 -6.42 -20.51 -2.66
CA ILE A 58 -6.10 -19.30 -3.40
C ILE A 58 -5.38 -19.69 -4.68
N ASN A 59 -5.97 -19.37 -5.83
CA ASN A 59 -5.26 -19.46 -7.09
C ASN A 59 -4.26 -18.31 -7.21
N LEU A 60 -2.98 -18.58 -6.89
CA LEU A 60 -1.91 -17.58 -6.94
C LEU A 60 -1.72 -16.99 -8.35
N ASP A 61 -2.15 -17.67 -9.41
CA ASP A 61 -2.06 -17.15 -10.78
C ASP A 61 -2.97 -15.94 -11.01
N LEU A 62 -4.07 -15.83 -10.25
CA LEU A 62 -5.00 -14.70 -10.29
C LEU A 62 -4.50 -13.49 -9.50
N VAL A 63 -3.52 -13.69 -8.62
CA VAL A 63 -3.00 -12.68 -7.70
C VAL A 63 -1.60 -12.22 -8.08
N ARG A 64 -0.75 -13.15 -8.52
CA ARG A 64 0.65 -12.91 -8.88
C ARG A 64 0.79 -12.86 -10.39
N PRO A 65 0.92 -11.67 -10.99
CA PRO A 65 1.05 -11.57 -12.43
C PRO A 65 2.36 -12.17 -12.94
N LEU A 66 2.42 -12.47 -14.24
CA LEU A 66 3.65 -12.93 -14.89
C LEU A 66 4.72 -11.84 -14.82
N TYR A 67 5.94 -12.24 -14.46
CA TYR A 67 7.11 -11.39 -14.60
C TYR A 67 7.49 -11.29 -16.09
N LEU A 68 7.75 -10.08 -16.56
CA LEU A 68 8.23 -9.84 -17.91
C LEU A 68 9.69 -9.41 -17.85
N ASP A 69 10.53 -9.92 -18.75
CA ASP A 69 11.98 -9.64 -18.79
C ASP A 69 12.33 -8.14 -18.95
N ARG A 70 11.36 -7.33 -19.40
CA ARG A 70 11.50 -5.86 -19.46
C ARG A 70 11.48 -5.17 -18.09
N MET A 71 10.97 -5.85 -17.06
CA MET A 71 10.85 -5.33 -15.69
C MET A 71 12.15 -5.59 -14.91
N LEU A 72 12.50 -4.70 -14.01
CA LEU A 72 13.62 -4.87 -13.11
C LEU A 72 13.33 -6.04 -12.16
N ARG A 73 14.23 -7.01 -12.08
CA ARG A 73 14.19 -8.06 -11.06
C ARG A 73 14.95 -7.59 -9.81
N ALA A 74 14.38 -7.83 -8.64
CA ALA A 74 15.02 -7.52 -7.37
C ALA A 74 16.26 -8.41 -7.13
N PRO A 75 17.28 -7.89 -6.42
CA PRO A 75 18.42 -8.71 -5.99
C PRO A 75 17.98 -9.91 -5.15
N THR A 76 18.69 -11.03 -5.27
CA THR A 76 18.47 -12.23 -4.44
C THR A 76 19.81 -12.63 -3.80
N PRO A 77 19.94 -12.61 -2.46
CA PRO A 77 18.90 -12.27 -1.47
C PRO A 77 18.52 -10.79 -1.48
N ILE A 78 17.34 -10.48 -0.92
CA ILE A 78 16.88 -9.09 -0.76
C ILE A 78 17.83 -8.34 0.19
N PRO A 79 18.30 -7.13 -0.19
CA PRO A 79 19.20 -6.33 0.66
C PRO A 79 18.59 -5.99 2.02
N GLN A 80 19.42 -5.84 3.05
CA GLN A 80 18.95 -5.52 4.41
C GLN A 80 18.34 -4.11 4.54
N ASP A 81 18.77 -3.19 3.68
CA ASP A 81 18.24 -1.84 3.55
C ASP A 81 17.05 -1.77 2.58
N SER A 82 16.46 -2.91 2.22
CA SER A 82 15.23 -2.99 1.44
C SER A 82 14.02 -3.37 2.29
N TYR A 83 12.86 -2.90 1.85
CA TYR A 83 11.55 -3.37 2.27
C TYR A 83 10.95 -4.25 1.16
N ALA A 84 10.53 -5.45 1.52
CA ALA A 84 9.81 -6.36 0.62
C ALA A 84 8.30 -6.20 0.86
N LYS A 85 7.61 -5.51 -0.06
CA LYS A 85 6.14 -5.42 -0.07
C LYS A 85 5.60 -6.70 -0.73
N GLU A 86 5.15 -7.65 0.07
CA GLU A 86 4.48 -8.85 -0.44
C GLU A 86 3.10 -8.49 -1.01
N THR A 87 2.70 -9.17 -2.09
CA THR A 87 1.34 -9.02 -2.62
C THR A 87 0.33 -9.51 -1.59
N THR A 88 -0.58 -8.63 -1.16
CA THR A 88 -1.62 -9.00 -0.20
C THR A 88 -2.59 -10.03 -0.79
N LEU A 89 -2.84 -11.08 -0.03
CA LEU A 89 -3.81 -12.14 -0.37
C LEU A 89 -5.16 -11.95 0.36
N LEU A 90 -5.27 -10.92 1.22
CA LEU A 90 -6.44 -10.69 2.07
C LEU A 90 -7.70 -10.33 1.27
N PHE A 91 -7.50 -9.63 0.15
CA PHE A 91 -8.60 -9.19 -0.72
C PHE A 91 -8.82 -10.15 -1.88
N TYR A 92 -8.45 -11.42 -1.71
CA TYR A 92 -8.80 -12.46 -2.67
C TYR A 92 -10.32 -12.56 -2.74
N ASP A 93 -10.88 -11.97 -3.79
CA ASP A 93 -12.27 -12.12 -4.15
C ASP A 93 -12.31 -12.87 -5.48
N GLU A 94 -13.15 -13.91 -5.54
CA GLU A 94 -13.40 -14.65 -6.78
C GLU A 94 -14.51 -13.98 -7.60
N ASP A 95 -15.05 -12.84 -7.17
CA ASP A 95 -16.01 -12.08 -7.95
C ASP A 95 -15.39 -11.69 -9.30
N PRO A 96 -15.85 -12.29 -10.42
CA PRO A 96 -15.30 -12.06 -11.74
C PRO A 96 -15.65 -10.67 -12.30
N THR A 97 -16.46 -9.87 -11.59
CA THR A 97 -16.85 -8.52 -11.99
C THR A 97 -15.86 -7.45 -11.53
N GLU A 98 -14.97 -7.79 -10.60
CA GLU A 98 -13.93 -6.89 -10.10
C GLU A 98 -12.62 -7.02 -10.89
N GLU A 99 -11.80 -5.96 -10.87
CA GLU A 99 -10.47 -5.98 -11.49
C GLU A 99 -9.60 -7.03 -10.78
N PRO A 100 -8.98 -7.99 -11.51
CA PRO A 100 -8.15 -9.02 -10.88
C PRO A 100 -7.03 -8.43 -10.04
N LEU A 101 -6.74 -9.02 -8.88
CA LEU A 101 -5.63 -8.57 -8.01
C LEU A 101 -4.29 -8.50 -8.76
N SER A 102 -4.06 -9.43 -9.70
CA SER A 102 -2.87 -9.42 -10.54
C SER A 102 -2.73 -8.15 -11.40
N GLU A 103 -3.83 -7.58 -11.89
CA GLU A 103 -3.84 -6.32 -12.63
C GLU A 103 -3.54 -5.13 -11.71
N LEU A 104 -4.03 -5.15 -10.47
CA LEU A 104 -3.66 -4.14 -9.46
C LEU A 104 -2.15 -4.16 -9.16
N VAL A 105 -1.57 -5.34 -9.01
CA VAL A 105 -0.12 -5.51 -8.80
C VAL A 105 0.66 -5.05 -10.02
N LEU A 106 0.24 -5.41 -11.23
CA LEU A 106 0.89 -4.94 -12.46
C LEU A 106 0.85 -3.42 -12.56
N ARG A 107 -0.30 -2.82 -12.28
CA ARG A 107 -0.45 -1.37 -12.29
C ARG A 107 0.51 -0.73 -11.30
N GLU A 108 0.63 -1.23 -10.07
CA GLU A 108 1.60 -0.70 -9.10
C GLU A 108 3.05 -0.81 -9.63
N VAL A 109 3.42 -1.97 -10.18
CA VAL A 109 4.73 -2.21 -10.80
C VAL A 109 5.00 -1.26 -11.97
N GLU A 110 3.99 -0.91 -12.77
CA GLU A 110 4.12 0.04 -13.87
C GLU A 110 4.49 1.45 -13.39
N ALA A 111 3.93 1.92 -12.27
CA ALA A 111 4.37 3.18 -11.66
C ALA A 111 5.86 3.11 -11.30
N TYR A 112 6.27 2.04 -10.61
CA TYR A 112 7.66 1.90 -10.19
C TYR A 112 8.64 1.77 -11.36
N GLU A 113 8.28 1.07 -12.44
CA GLU A 113 9.09 1.02 -13.67
C GLU A 113 9.25 2.38 -14.35
N LEU A 114 8.22 3.23 -14.28
CA LEU A 114 8.29 4.60 -14.77
C LEU A 114 9.17 5.46 -13.85
N LEU A 115 8.95 5.39 -12.53
CA LEU A 115 9.71 6.15 -11.53
C LEU A 115 11.20 5.78 -11.52
N ARG A 116 11.53 4.52 -11.81
CA ARG A 116 12.92 4.07 -11.96
C ARG A 116 13.67 4.81 -13.05
N LYS A 117 12.98 5.20 -14.13
CA LYS A 117 13.57 5.98 -15.23
C LYS A 117 13.70 7.46 -14.89
N HIS A 118 12.97 7.92 -13.88
CA HIS A 118 12.88 9.31 -13.45
C HIS A 118 12.99 9.40 -11.91
N PRO A 119 14.15 9.06 -11.32
CA PRO A 119 14.30 9.03 -9.87
C PRO A 119 14.21 10.42 -9.25
N HIS A 120 13.65 10.52 -8.04
CA HIS A 120 13.56 11.76 -7.28
C HIS A 120 13.79 11.50 -5.79
N PRO A 121 14.53 12.35 -5.05
CA PRO A 121 14.91 12.10 -3.66
C PRO A 121 13.74 12.11 -2.66
N ASN A 122 12.57 12.60 -3.05
CA ASN A 122 11.34 12.59 -2.25
C ASN A 122 10.31 11.55 -2.71
N VAL A 123 10.73 10.58 -3.53
CA VAL A 123 9.91 9.45 -3.97
C VAL A 123 10.72 8.17 -3.74
N VAL A 124 10.03 7.11 -3.30
CA VAL A 124 10.63 5.82 -2.97
C VAL A 124 11.53 5.29 -4.08
N GLU A 125 12.69 4.74 -3.71
CA GLU A 125 13.54 4.02 -4.65
C GLU A 125 12.98 2.61 -4.89
N TYR A 126 12.62 2.33 -6.14
CA TYR A 126 12.24 1.00 -6.59
C TYR A 126 13.47 0.14 -6.91
N ARG A 127 13.53 -1.06 -6.32
CA ARG A 127 14.65 -1.99 -6.43
C ARG A 127 14.30 -3.28 -7.19
N GLY A 128 13.11 -3.37 -7.76
CA GLY A 128 12.70 -4.47 -8.65
C GLY A 128 11.56 -5.34 -8.12
N CYS A 129 11.02 -6.19 -9.00
CA CYS A 129 10.05 -7.22 -8.66
C CYS A 129 10.73 -8.39 -7.96
N ILE A 130 10.12 -8.88 -6.88
CA ILE A 130 10.45 -10.16 -6.26
C ILE A 130 9.75 -11.24 -7.09
N VAL A 131 10.51 -12.19 -7.62
CA VAL A 131 10.02 -13.17 -8.60
C VAL A 131 10.16 -14.58 -8.05
N VAL A 132 9.05 -15.34 -8.05
CA VAL A 132 8.99 -16.76 -7.69
C VAL A 132 8.24 -17.48 -8.80
N ASP A 133 8.84 -18.55 -9.34
CA ASP A 133 8.26 -19.38 -10.41
C ASP A 133 7.77 -18.58 -11.63
N GLY A 134 8.52 -17.54 -12.02
CA GLY A 134 8.19 -16.69 -13.18
C GLY A 134 7.06 -15.68 -12.93
N ARG A 135 6.57 -15.55 -11.70
CA ARG A 135 5.53 -14.60 -11.31
C ARG A 135 6.02 -13.60 -10.27
N ILE A 136 5.41 -12.41 -10.27
CA ILE A 136 5.71 -11.35 -9.30
C ILE A 136 5.02 -11.71 -7.97
N SER A 137 5.82 -12.03 -6.96
CA SER A 137 5.34 -12.33 -5.61
C SER A 137 5.37 -11.12 -4.67
N GLY A 138 6.02 -10.04 -5.08
CA GLY A 138 6.12 -8.81 -4.32
C GLY A 138 7.02 -7.78 -5.00
N ILE A 139 7.20 -6.64 -4.33
CA ILE A 139 7.94 -5.48 -4.80
C ILE A 139 9.05 -5.17 -3.79
N CYS A 140 10.27 -4.98 -4.27
CA CYS A 140 11.41 -4.58 -3.46
C CYS A 140 11.58 -3.06 -3.57
N LEU A 141 11.54 -2.39 -2.41
CA LEU A 141 11.68 -0.94 -2.27
C LEU A 141 12.84 -0.64 -1.32
N ALA A 142 13.44 0.55 -1.39
CA ALA A 142 14.32 1.01 -0.32
C ALA A 142 13.57 1.11 1.01
N LYS A 143 14.25 0.76 2.11
CA LYS A 143 13.72 0.88 3.47
C LYS A 143 14.07 2.25 4.04
N TYR A 144 13.12 2.84 4.75
CA TYR A 144 13.27 4.11 5.45
C TYR A 144 13.00 3.94 6.95
N LYS A 145 13.29 4.98 7.74
CA LYS A 145 13.40 4.90 9.20
C LYS A 145 12.05 4.72 9.87
N GLU A 146 11.10 5.59 9.56
CA GLU A 146 9.77 5.66 10.19
C GLU A 146 8.81 6.44 9.27
N THR A 147 7.52 6.25 9.45
CA THR A 147 6.46 7.05 8.82
C THR A 147 6.35 8.43 9.46
N LEU A 148 5.73 9.37 8.75
CA LEU A 148 5.45 10.70 9.27
C LEU A 148 4.44 10.65 10.44
N GLU A 149 3.50 9.69 10.43
CA GLU A 149 2.61 9.46 11.56
C GLU A 149 3.40 9.04 12.81
N GLU A 150 4.24 8.01 12.71
CA GLU A 150 5.07 7.51 13.82
C GLU A 150 5.96 8.63 14.38
N ARG A 151 6.56 9.45 13.50
CA ARG A 151 7.35 10.62 13.91
C ARG A 151 6.55 11.60 14.78
N MET A 152 5.32 11.88 14.36
CA MET A 152 4.43 12.81 15.05
C MET A 152 3.85 12.23 16.33
N GLU A 153 3.61 10.92 16.41
CA GLU A 153 3.22 10.22 17.63
C GLU A 153 4.35 10.18 18.67
N ALA A 154 5.58 9.93 18.23
CA ALA A 154 6.76 9.93 19.09
C ALA A 154 7.11 11.33 19.62
N GLY A 155 6.60 12.40 18.98
CA GLY A 155 6.91 13.78 19.34
C GLY A 155 8.37 14.17 19.10
N THR A 156 9.10 13.42 18.27
CA THR A 156 10.50 13.72 17.96
C THR A 156 10.57 14.98 17.08
N PRO A 157 11.28 16.04 17.49
CA PRO A 157 11.34 17.27 16.72
C PRO A 157 12.01 17.08 15.35
N PHE A 158 11.48 17.76 14.33
CA PHE A 158 12.05 17.85 12.99
C PHE A 158 11.56 19.12 12.30
N ASP A 159 12.19 19.47 11.19
CA ASP A 159 11.82 20.63 10.40
C ASP A 159 10.55 20.36 9.57
N LYS A 160 9.40 20.79 10.10
CA LYS A 160 8.08 20.59 9.49
C LYS A 160 7.94 21.33 8.15
N ASP A 161 8.51 22.52 8.02
CA ASP A 161 8.45 23.32 6.79
C ASP A 161 9.27 22.64 5.69
N ARG A 162 10.51 22.22 6.00
CA ARG A 162 11.34 21.44 5.07
C ARG A 162 10.71 20.11 4.69
N CYS A 163 9.97 19.47 5.61
CA CYS A 163 9.20 18.27 5.31
C CYS A 163 8.09 18.56 4.30
N LEU A 164 7.27 19.59 4.52
CA LEU A 164 6.20 19.98 3.58
C LEU A 164 6.76 20.34 2.20
N GLU A 165 7.85 21.09 2.14
CA GLU A 165 8.53 21.42 0.88
C GLU A 165 9.03 20.16 0.15
N GLY A 166 9.58 19.19 0.88
CA GLY A 166 10.03 17.93 0.31
C GLY A 166 8.87 17.09 -0.26
N ILE A 167 7.76 17.00 0.47
CA ILE A 167 6.56 16.30 -0.02
C ILE A 167 6.02 17.00 -1.28
N GLU A 168 5.92 18.34 -1.27
CA GLU A 168 5.47 19.10 -2.44
C GLU A 168 6.36 18.84 -3.67
N ARG A 169 7.68 18.82 -3.50
CA ARG A 169 8.62 18.49 -4.58
C ARG A 169 8.41 17.09 -5.12
N GLY A 170 8.17 16.11 -4.24
CA GLY A 170 7.80 14.75 -4.63
C GLY A 170 6.51 14.73 -5.46
N ILE A 171 5.44 15.38 -4.99
CA ILE A 171 4.15 15.49 -5.70
C ILE A 171 4.33 16.12 -7.07
N ARG A 172 5.02 17.27 -7.16
CA ARG A 172 5.27 17.95 -8.45
C ARG A 172 6.06 17.09 -9.42
N HIS A 173 7.03 16.30 -8.92
CA HIS A 173 7.75 15.33 -9.72
C HIS A 173 6.82 14.26 -10.30
N LEU A 174 5.95 13.66 -9.47
CA LEU A 174 4.94 12.70 -9.93
C LEU A 174 4.02 13.30 -10.99
N HIS A 175 3.52 14.52 -10.75
CA HIS A 175 2.62 15.23 -11.67
C HIS A 175 3.30 15.52 -13.01
N SER A 176 4.60 15.81 -13.02
CA SER A 176 5.37 16.01 -14.26
C SER A 176 5.43 14.75 -15.13
N LEU A 177 5.22 13.56 -14.54
CA LEU A 177 5.13 12.27 -15.21
C LEU A 177 3.68 11.85 -15.47
N ASN A 178 2.72 12.76 -15.28
CA ASN A 178 1.28 12.53 -15.36
C ASN A 178 0.77 11.47 -14.36
N ILE A 179 1.48 11.24 -13.25
CA ILE A 179 1.05 10.39 -12.15
C ILE A 179 0.31 11.25 -11.12
N VAL A 180 -0.89 10.84 -10.73
CA VAL A 180 -1.59 11.31 -9.53
C VAL A 180 -1.53 10.19 -8.51
N HIS A 181 -1.06 10.47 -7.29
CA HIS A 181 -0.89 9.44 -6.26
C HIS A 181 -2.22 9.01 -5.64
N ASN A 182 -3.12 9.97 -5.40
CA ASN A 182 -4.46 9.80 -4.79
C ASN A 182 -4.48 9.23 -3.36
N ASP A 183 -3.33 9.12 -2.71
CA ASP A 183 -3.22 8.58 -1.35
C ASP A 183 -2.04 9.17 -0.58
N ILE A 184 -1.83 10.48 -0.73
CA ILE A 184 -0.85 11.21 0.07
C ILE A 184 -1.39 11.32 1.50
N SER A 185 -0.66 10.78 2.47
CA SER A 185 -1.01 10.81 3.89
C SER A 185 0.25 10.63 4.75
N PRO A 186 0.21 10.87 6.07
CA PRO A 186 1.35 10.61 6.94
C PRO A 186 1.75 9.14 7.02
N TYR A 187 0.85 8.21 6.66
CA TYR A 187 1.13 6.78 6.57
C TYR A 187 1.97 6.45 5.33
N ASN A 188 1.76 7.19 4.24
CA ASN A 188 2.42 6.99 2.94
C ASN A 188 3.56 8.00 2.67
N VAL A 189 4.05 8.65 3.74
CA VAL A 189 5.27 9.46 3.72
C VAL A 189 6.21 8.92 4.78
N MET A 190 7.37 8.43 4.36
CA MET A 190 8.42 7.98 5.27
C MET A 190 9.53 9.03 5.39
N LEU A 191 10.29 8.97 6.47
CA LEU A 191 11.48 9.80 6.69
C LEU A 191 12.74 8.95 6.56
N ASP A 192 13.74 9.45 5.83
CA ASP A 192 15.07 8.86 5.80
C ASP A 192 15.90 9.24 7.04
N GLU A 193 17.14 8.75 7.12
CA GLU A 193 18.07 9.04 8.22
C GLU A 193 18.41 10.54 8.38
N THR A 194 18.08 11.37 7.40
CA THR A 194 18.30 12.82 7.38
C THR A 194 17.01 13.63 7.50
N ASP A 195 15.92 12.99 7.92
CA ASP A 195 14.57 13.55 8.00
C ASP A 195 14.01 14.05 6.65
N ARG A 196 14.51 13.51 5.53
CA ARG A 196 13.93 13.80 4.22
C ARG A 196 12.64 13.01 4.04
N PRO A 197 11.54 13.66 3.63
CA PRO A 197 10.30 12.95 3.33
C PRO A 197 10.41 12.21 2.01
N VAL A 198 9.88 11.00 1.98
CA VAL A 198 9.84 10.10 0.84
C VAL A 198 8.42 9.58 0.68
N ILE A 199 7.79 9.90 -0.46
CA ILE A 199 6.46 9.39 -0.82
C ILE A 199 6.60 7.92 -1.21
N ILE A 200 5.78 7.08 -0.59
CA ILE A 200 5.74 5.62 -0.78
C ILE A 200 4.31 5.18 -1.16
N ASP A 201 4.17 3.90 -1.50
CA ASP A 201 2.89 3.19 -1.72
C ASP A 201 2.04 3.71 -2.88
N PHE A 202 2.22 3.10 -4.05
CA PHE A 202 1.57 3.55 -5.28
C PHE A 202 0.27 2.79 -5.57
N ASP A 203 -0.32 2.01 -4.66
CA ASP A 203 -1.50 1.17 -4.97
C ASP A 203 -2.71 1.93 -5.56
N SER A 204 -2.86 3.20 -5.21
CA SER A 204 -3.96 4.08 -5.62
C SER A 204 -3.62 5.00 -6.81
N TRP A 205 -2.42 4.87 -7.38
CA TRP A 205 -1.97 5.77 -8.44
C TRP A 205 -2.82 5.65 -9.71
N LYS A 206 -2.98 6.78 -10.40
CA LYS A 206 -3.68 6.86 -11.69
C LYS A 206 -3.05 7.95 -12.56
N GLN A 207 -3.32 7.90 -13.85
CA GLN A 207 -3.04 9.04 -14.72
C GLN A 207 -4.07 10.15 -14.51
N ASN A 208 -3.66 11.41 -14.68
CA ASN A 208 -4.58 12.54 -14.58
C ASN A 208 -5.76 12.38 -15.54
N GLY A 209 -6.98 12.55 -15.02
CA GLY A 209 -8.24 12.41 -15.74
C GLY A 209 -8.83 11.01 -15.76
N GLN A 210 -8.13 9.98 -15.28
CA GLN A 210 -8.71 8.64 -15.14
C GLN A 210 -9.74 8.59 -14.01
N LYS A 211 -10.75 7.73 -14.16
CA LYS A 211 -11.74 7.47 -13.12
C LYS A 211 -11.08 6.78 -11.93
N LEU A 212 -11.42 7.21 -10.71
CA LEU A 212 -10.98 6.53 -9.49
C LEU A 212 -11.73 5.21 -9.33
N GLY A 213 -11.05 4.22 -8.76
CA GLY A 213 -11.62 2.93 -8.41
C GLY A 213 -12.08 2.90 -6.94
N THR A 214 -12.30 1.70 -6.41
CA THR A 214 -12.68 1.46 -5.02
C THR A 214 -11.57 1.75 -4.01
N LYS A 215 -10.30 1.65 -4.43
CA LYS A 215 -9.13 2.06 -3.65
C LYS A 215 -8.80 3.52 -3.94
N MET A 216 -9.23 4.43 -3.06
CA MET A 216 -8.79 5.82 -3.08
C MET A 216 -8.58 6.30 -1.65
N GLY A 217 -7.50 7.05 -1.44
CA GLY A 217 -7.30 7.96 -0.31
C GLY A 217 -7.55 7.41 1.09
N SER A 218 -6.51 7.40 1.90
CA SER A 218 -6.58 7.19 3.34
C SER A 218 -7.69 8.06 3.95
N ARG A 219 -8.60 7.46 4.72
CA ARG A 219 -9.78 8.15 5.26
C ARG A 219 -9.39 9.44 6.00
N GLY A 220 -10.00 10.55 5.63
CA GLY A 220 -9.71 11.88 6.19
C GLY A 220 -8.58 12.66 5.50
N TRP A 221 -7.86 12.03 4.56
CA TRP A 221 -6.73 12.63 3.83
C TRP A 221 -7.06 12.99 2.39
N SER A 222 -8.17 12.50 1.84
CA SER A 222 -8.59 12.69 0.44
C SER A 222 -9.84 13.58 0.31
N ILE A 223 -10.08 14.07 -0.90
CA ILE A 223 -11.31 14.79 -1.25
C ILE A 223 -12.48 13.80 -1.25
N GLU A 224 -13.43 14.01 -0.34
CA GLU A 224 -14.64 13.17 -0.26
C GLU A 224 -15.47 13.29 -1.55
N GLY A 225 -15.90 12.15 -2.09
CA GLY A 225 -16.69 12.10 -3.33
C GLY A 225 -15.91 12.39 -4.61
N ALA A 226 -14.57 12.41 -4.58
CA ALA A 226 -13.79 12.53 -5.80
C ALA A 226 -14.05 11.34 -6.75
N GLU A 227 -14.40 11.63 -8.00
CA GLU A 227 -14.65 10.60 -9.01
C GLU A 227 -13.47 10.35 -9.95
N TYR A 228 -12.55 11.32 -10.05
CA TYR A 228 -11.44 11.31 -11.01
C TYR A 228 -10.12 11.63 -10.34
N ALA A 229 -9.06 11.00 -10.84
CA ALA A 229 -7.68 11.33 -10.50
C ALA A 229 -7.35 12.70 -11.07
N ARG A 230 -7.00 13.63 -10.18
CA ARG A 230 -6.70 15.02 -10.51
C ARG A 230 -5.51 15.47 -9.69
N PHE A 231 -4.64 16.32 -10.25
CA PHE A 231 -3.48 16.83 -9.52
C PHE A 231 -3.88 17.52 -8.21
N GLU A 232 -5.04 18.16 -8.21
CA GLU A 232 -5.67 18.80 -7.07
C GLU A 232 -5.92 17.83 -5.90
N ASN A 233 -6.10 16.53 -6.16
CA ASN A 233 -6.28 15.52 -5.12
C ASN A 233 -5.04 15.44 -4.21
N ASP A 234 -3.85 15.36 -4.81
CA ASP A 234 -2.60 15.25 -4.04
C ASP A 234 -2.27 16.56 -3.30
N PHE A 235 -2.56 17.72 -3.91
CA PHE A 235 -2.37 19.01 -3.24
C PHE A 235 -3.37 19.25 -2.10
N TYR A 236 -4.61 18.75 -2.21
CA TYR A 236 -5.56 18.74 -1.10
C TYR A 236 -5.01 17.91 0.06
N SER A 237 -4.53 16.71 -0.22
CA SER A 237 -3.92 15.84 0.78
C SER A 237 -2.68 16.47 1.42
N LEU A 238 -1.83 17.17 0.66
CA LEU A 238 -0.71 17.95 1.20
C LEU A 238 -1.19 19.05 2.17
N SER A 239 -2.30 19.73 1.87
CA SER A 239 -2.89 20.70 2.79
C SER A 239 -3.35 20.04 4.10
N LYS A 240 -3.90 18.82 4.03
CA LYS A 240 -4.26 18.04 5.22
C LYS A 240 -3.04 17.65 6.04
N ILE A 241 -1.94 17.25 5.39
CA ILE A 241 -0.66 17.00 6.07
C ILE A 241 -0.16 18.25 6.78
N ARG A 242 -0.24 19.43 6.15
CA ARG A 242 0.10 20.70 6.81
C ARG A 242 -0.73 20.90 8.09
N ASP A 243 -2.04 20.78 8.01
CA ASP A 243 -2.91 20.93 9.19
C ASP A 243 -2.54 19.91 10.28
N PHE A 244 -2.26 18.67 9.91
CA PHE A 244 -1.80 17.62 10.83
C PHE A 244 -0.49 17.99 11.54
N LEU A 245 0.51 18.48 10.81
CA LEU A 245 1.81 18.85 11.37
C LEU A 245 1.71 20.02 12.37
N TYR A 246 0.79 20.96 12.18
CA TYR A 246 0.66 22.14 13.05
C TYR A 246 -0.51 22.08 14.07
N SER A 247 -1.44 21.14 13.93
CA SER A 247 -2.53 20.94 14.90
C SER A 247 -2.07 20.35 16.23
N ARG A 248 -0.95 19.61 16.25
CA ARG A 248 -0.32 19.05 17.46
C ARG A 248 0.84 19.93 17.97
N THR A 249 0.60 21.23 18.12
CA THR A 249 1.53 22.09 18.87
C THR A 249 1.22 21.88 20.37
N PRO A 250 2.22 21.63 21.24
CA PRO A 250 1.99 21.48 22.68
C PRO A 250 1.32 22.70 23.31
#